data_AF-A0A0S3UIC1-F1
#
_entry.id   AF-A0A0S3UIC1-F1
#
_cell.length_a   1.000
_cell.length_b   1.000
_cell.length_c   1.000
_cell.angle_alpha   90.00
_cell.angle_beta   90.00
_cell.angle_gamma   90.00
#
_symmetry.space_group_name_H-M   'P 1'
#
loop_
_entity.id
_entity.type
_entity.pdbx_description
1 polymer ?
#
loop_
_entity_poly.entity_id
_entity_poly.type
_entity_poly.pdbx_seq_one_letter_code
_entity_poly.pdbx_strand_id
1 'polypeptide(L)'
;MANACQGTIDIPYKYVNTIAKGMTVNIEVEGYNAETYGTANGMITAISHIPRQTAAGNVFTAQVRITDCRYKIISGMTGTVSILVSNESVLQRIVKQITNSI
;
A
#
# COMPACT_ATOMS: atom_id res chain seq x y z
N MET A 1 -3.45 -22.31 10.22
CA MET A 1 -3.27 -22.15 8.76
C MET A 1 -3.28 -20.66 8.48
N ALA A 2 -2.16 -20.07 8.04
CA ALA A 2 -2.15 -18.66 7.68
C ALA A 2 -3.10 -18.45 6.49
N ASN A 3 -3.98 -17.46 6.57
CA ASN A 3 -4.87 -17.14 5.47
C ASN A 3 -4.01 -16.61 4.31
N ALA A 4 -3.87 -17.38 3.23
CA ALA A 4 -2.99 -17.04 2.10
C ALA A 4 -3.40 -15.73 1.41
N CYS A 5 -4.62 -15.23 1.68
CA CYS A 5 -5.09 -13.93 1.21
C CYS A 5 -4.77 -12.78 2.19
N GLN A 6 -3.84 -12.96 3.12
CA GLN A 6 -3.36 -11.91 4.01
C GLN A 6 -1.86 -11.66 3.80
N GLY A 7 -1.49 -10.39 3.70
CA GLY A 7 -0.12 -9.94 3.53
C GLY A 7 0.23 -8.84 4.54
N THR A 8 1.54 -8.59 4.68
CA THR A 8 2.05 -7.45 5.44
C THR A 8 2.77 -6.51 4.47
N ILE A 9 2.58 -5.21 4.64
CA ILE A 9 3.25 -4.17 3.86
C ILE A 9 4.05 -3.26 4.78
N ASP A 10 5.22 -2.84 4.32
CA ASP A 10 6.06 -1.84 4.97
C ASP A 10 5.75 -0.47 4.34
N ILE A 11 5.39 0.52 5.17
CA ILE A 11 4.96 1.84 4.73
C ILE A 11 5.92 2.90 5.29
N PRO A 12 6.46 3.81 4.45
CA PRO A 12 7.32 4.89 4.92
C PRO A 12 6.64 5.74 6.02
N TYR A 13 7.38 6.04 7.08
CA TYR A 13 6.84 6.70 8.28
C TYR A 13 6.19 8.07 7.99
N LYS A 14 6.61 8.78 6.93
CA LYS A 14 5.99 10.05 6.52
C LYS A 14 4.49 9.96 6.22
N TYR A 15 3.95 8.75 6.01
CA TYR A 15 2.53 8.52 5.74
C TYR A 15 1.74 7.99 6.95
N VAL A 16 2.30 7.98 8.15
CA VAL A 16 1.65 7.43 9.36
C VAL A 16 0.31 8.10 9.68
N ASN A 17 0.15 9.37 9.31
CA ASN A 17 -1.09 10.14 9.51
C ASN A 17 -2.03 10.12 8.30
N THR A 18 -1.61 9.50 7.18
CA THR A 18 -2.38 9.48 5.92
C THR A 18 -2.96 8.11 5.65
N ILE A 19 -2.20 7.04 5.91
CA ILE A 19 -2.67 5.68 5.66
C ILE A 19 -3.56 5.22 6.81
N ALA A 20 -4.74 4.72 6.46
CA ALA A 20 -5.74 4.26 7.40
C ALA A 20 -6.30 2.88 7.02
N LYS A 21 -6.89 2.22 8.02
CA LYS A 21 -7.70 1.00 7.81
C LYS A 21 -8.83 1.30 6.81
N GLY A 22 -9.10 0.36 5.92
CA GLY A 22 -10.13 0.48 4.89
C GLY A 22 -9.64 1.07 3.57
N MET A 23 -8.42 1.61 3.51
CA MET A 23 -7.84 2.04 2.23
C MET A 23 -7.59 0.84 1.31
N THR A 24 -7.87 1.04 0.03
CA THR A 24 -7.61 0.08 -1.03
C THR A 24 -6.13 0.10 -1.40
N VAL A 25 -5.60 -1.07 -1.75
CA VAL A 25 -4.24 -1.23 -2.23
C VAL A 25 -4.23 -2.06 -3.50
N ASN A 26 -3.35 -1.69 -4.44
CA ASN A 26 -3.07 -2.48 -5.63
C ASN A 26 -1.71 -3.16 -5.44
N ILE A 27 -1.64 -4.45 -5.75
CA ILE A 27 -0.50 -5.30 -5.46
C ILE A 27 -0.01 -5.92 -6.77
N GLU A 28 1.24 -5.64 -7.10
CA GLU A 28 1.98 -6.29 -8.18
C GLU A 28 2.88 -7.35 -7.56
N VAL A 29 2.50 -8.62 -7.72
CA VAL A 29 3.28 -9.76 -7.19
C VAL A 29 4.43 -10.07 -8.14
N GLU A 30 5.62 -10.26 -7.59
CA GLU A 30 6.82 -10.59 -8.36
C GLU A 30 6.63 -11.88 -9.18
N GLY A 31 7.14 -11.88 -10.41
CA GLY A 31 7.02 -12.99 -11.35
C GLY A 31 5.72 -13.02 -12.15
N TYR A 32 4.68 -12.29 -11.76
CA TYR A 32 3.47 -12.11 -12.57
C TYR A 32 3.55 -10.82 -13.38
N ASN A 33 3.45 -10.94 -14.71
CA ASN A 33 3.32 -9.78 -15.58
C ASN A 33 1.95 -9.11 -15.36
N ALA A 34 1.95 -7.87 -14.87
CA ALA A 34 0.73 -7.11 -14.60
C ALA A 34 -0.12 -6.81 -15.86
N GLU A 35 0.49 -6.71 -17.04
CA GLU A 35 -0.24 -6.52 -18.31
C GLU A 35 -1.02 -7.79 -18.71
N THR A 36 -0.45 -8.96 -18.44
CA THR A 36 -1.10 -10.25 -18.74
C THR A 36 -2.11 -10.65 -17.66
N TYR A 37 -1.73 -10.54 -16.39
CA TYR A 37 -2.46 -11.11 -15.26
C TYR A 37 -3.22 -10.07 -14.43
N GLY A 38 -3.00 -8.78 -14.67
CA GLY A 38 -3.52 -7.70 -13.82
C GLY A 38 -2.82 -7.61 -12.47
N THR A 39 -3.19 -6.58 -11.71
CA THR A 39 -2.79 -6.44 -10.30
C THR A 39 -3.78 -7.14 -9.39
N ALA A 40 -3.31 -7.62 -8.24
CA ALA A 40 -4.21 -8.04 -7.18
C ALA A 40 -4.73 -6.80 -6.42
N ASN A 41 -5.99 -6.83 -6.00
CA ASN A 41 -6.59 -5.76 -5.21
C ASN A 41 -6.72 -6.23 -3.75
N GLY A 42 -6.51 -5.31 -2.82
CA GLY A 42 -6.68 -5.58 -1.40
C GLY A 42 -7.15 -4.37 -0.61
N MET A 43 -7.32 -4.59 0.68
CA MET A 43 -7.74 -3.59 1.64
C MET A 43 -6.91 -3.69 2.91
N ILE A 44 -6.49 -2.53 3.45
CA ILE A 44 -5.81 -2.47 4.75
C ILE A 44 -6.80 -2.83 5.86
N THR A 45 -6.47 -3.84 6.65
CA THR A 45 -7.33 -4.34 7.73
C THR A 45 -6.85 -3.94 9.12
N ALA A 46 -5.55 -3.72 9.28
CA ALA A 46 -4.94 -3.26 10.53
C ALA A 46 -3.62 -2.52 10.26
N ILE A 47 -3.24 -1.63 11.18
CA ILE A 47 -1.99 -0.86 11.12
C ILE A 47 -1.28 -0.99 12.47
N SER A 48 0.00 -1.31 12.45
CA SER A 48 0.88 -1.18 13.60
C SER A 48 1.49 0.21 13.59
N HIS A 49 1.26 0.99 14.64
CA HIS A 49 1.85 2.32 14.80
C HIS A 49 3.25 2.26 15.44
N ILE A 50 3.79 1.07 15.68
CA ILE A 50 5.15 0.88 16.18
C ILE A 50 6.13 0.98 15.00
N PRO A 51 7.03 1.98 14.98
CA PRO A 51 8.01 2.12 13.90
C PRO A 51 9.00 0.95 13.89
N ARG A 52 9.44 0.57 12.70
CA ARG A 52 10.54 -0.37 12.45
C ARG A 52 11.58 0.30 11.57
N GLN A 53 12.85 0.10 11.89
CA GLN A 53 13.95 0.61 11.09
C GLN A 53 14.35 -0.41 10.03
N THR A 54 14.50 0.05 8.78
CA THR A 54 14.96 -0.74 7.65
C THR A 54 16.16 -0.05 7.00
N ALA A 55 16.83 -0.71 6.06
CA ALA A 55 17.89 -0.08 5.26
C ALA A 55 17.38 1.13 4.45
N ALA A 56 16.10 1.17 4.09
CA ALA A 56 15.47 2.28 3.37
C ALA A 56 14.95 3.41 4.29
N GLY A 57 15.09 3.26 5.61
CA GLY A 57 14.61 4.22 6.61
C GLY A 57 13.52 3.66 7.52
N ASN A 58 12.84 4.56 8.24
CA ASN A 58 11.80 4.20 9.20
C ASN A 58 10.49 3.90 8.49
N VAL A 59 9.91 2.74 8.81
CA VAL A 59 8.62 2.28 8.28
C VAL A 59 7.68 1.92 9.43
N PHE A 60 6.40 1.79 9.13
CA PHE A 60 5.42 1.12 9.98
C PHE A 60 4.74 0.03 9.16
N THR A 61 4.15 -0.96 9.82
CA THR A 61 3.59 -2.13 9.13
C THR A 61 2.07 -2.04 9.07
N ALA A 62 1.50 -2.51 7.96
CA ALA A 62 0.06 -2.70 7.84
C ALA A 62 -0.27 -4.11 7.36
N GLN A 63 -1.40 -4.63 7.84
CA GLN A 63 -1.99 -5.88 7.39
C GLN A 63 -2.93 -5.59 6.23
N VAL A 64 -2.82 -6.36 5.17
CA VAL A 64 -3.66 -6.25 3.97
C VAL A 64 -4.38 -7.57 3.78
N ARG A 65 -5.69 -7.50 3.53
CA ARG A 65 -6.46 -8.62 2.98
C ARG A 65 -6.58 -8.43 1.48
N ILE A 66 -6.17 -9.43 0.72
CA ILE A 66 -6.35 -9.50 -0.72
C ILE A 66 -7.82 -9.88 -0.98
N THR A 67 -8.51 -9.06 -1.76
CA THR A 67 -9.94 -9.17 -2.03
C THR A 67 -10.23 -9.69 -3.43
N ASP A 68 -9.32 -9.47 -4.38
CA ASP A 68 -9.46 -9.91 -5.77
C ASP A 68 -8.09 -10.19 -6.38
N CYS A 69 -7.95 -11.31 -7.08
CA CYS A 69 -6.72 -11.73 -7.75
C CYS A 69 -7.02 -12.78 -8.82
N ARG A 70 -6.35 -12.69 -9.98
CA ARG A 70 -6.54 -13.61 -11.12
C ARG A 70 -5.63 -14.84 -11.09
N TYR A 71 -4.76 -14.95 -10.10
CA TYR A 71 -3.81 -16.03 -9.95
C TYR A 71 -3.76 -16.54 -8.51
N LYS A 72 -3.22 -17.75 -8.35
CA LYS A 72 -3.12 -18.38 -7.04
C LYS A 72 -2.03 -17.69 -6.22
N ILE A 73 -2.41 -17.23 -5.03
CA ILE A 73 -1.48 -16.68 -4.05
C ILE A 73 -1.09 -17.79 -3.08
N ILE A 74 0.22 -17.92 -2.84
CA ILE A 74 0.79 -18.81 -1.83
C ILE A 74 1.62 -17.99 -0.83
N SER A 75 1.81 -18.55 0.36
CA SER A 75 2.62 -17.91 1.40
C SER A 75 4.06 -17.67 0.91
N GLY A 76 4.61 -16.52 1.25
CA GLY A 76 6.00 -16.14 0.92
C GLY A 76 6.17 -15.36 -0.37
N MET A 77 5.10 -15.11 -1.13
CA MET A 77 5.14 -14.21 -2.28
C MET A 77 5.44 -12.76 -1.87
N THR A 78 6.30 -12.12 -2.63
CA THR A 78 6.73 -10.72 -2.51
C THR A 78 6.19 -9.89 -3.67
N GLY A 79 6.15 -8.57 -3.50
CA GLY A 79 5.56 -7.68 -4.49
C GLY A 79 5.64 -6.22 -4.12
N THR A 80 5.26 -5.38 -5.07
CA THR A 80 5.13 -3.93 -4.89
C THR A 80 3.68 -3.57 -4.61
N VAL A 81 3.47 -2.61 -3.70
CA VAL A 81 2.14 -2.16 -3.31
C VAL A 81 1.98 -0.68 -3.60
N SER A 82 0.90 -0.34 -4.29
CA SER A 82 0.49 1.03 -4.60
C SER A 82 -0.74 1.41 -3.78
N ILE A 83 -0.68 2.59 -3.14
CA ILE A 83 -1.75 3.14 -2.31
C ILE A 83 -1.97 4.60 -2.69
N LEU A 84 -3.21 4.98 -2.96
CA LEU A 84 -3.56 6.37 -3.25
C LEU A 84 -3.56 7.19 -1.95
N VAL A 85 -2.60 8.10 -1.81
CA VAL A 85 -2.45 8.95 -0.60
C VAL A 85 -3.25 10.25 -0.63
N SER A 86 -3.70 10.68 -1.81
CA SER A 86 -4.54 11.87 -2.00
C SER A 86 -5.29 11.76 -3.32
N ASN A 87 -6.57 12.16 -3.33
CA ASN A 87 -7.38 12.29 -4.54
C ASN A 87 -7.34 13.72 -5.11
N GLU A 88 -6.47 14.58 -4.59
CA GLU A 88 -6.24 15.90 -5.16
C GLU A 88 -5.54 15.78 -6.51
N SER A 89 -6.04 16.51 -7.49
CA SER A 89 -5.31 16.70 -8.75
C SER A 89 -4.00 17.44 -8.50
N VAL A 90 -3.04 17.24 -9.41
CA VAL A 90 -1.75 17.96 -9.38
C VAL A 90 -1.99 19.48 -9.36
N LEU A 91 -2.94 19.98 -10.14
CA LEU A 91 -3.29 21.41 -10.18
C LEU A 91 -3.80 21.91 -8.82
N GLN A 92 -4.71 21.19 -8.16
CA GLN A 92 -5.19 21.55 -6.83
C GLN A 92 -4.06 21.60 -5.81
N ARG A 93 -3.11 20.66 -5.91
CA ARG A 93 -1.96 20.60 -5.02
C ARG A 93 -1.01 21.79 -5.22
N ILE A 94 -0.79 22.20 -6.47
CA ILE A 94 -0.01 23.39 -6.83
C ILE A 94 -0.69 24.65 -6.27
N VAL A 95 -1.99 24.83 -6.51
CA VAL A 95 -2.74 26.01 -6.04
C VAL A 95 -2.69 26.11 -4.52
N LYS A 96 -2.90 25.01 -3.78
CA LYS A 96 -2.78 24.99 -2.31
C LYS A 96 -1.41 25.41 -1.81
N GLN A 97 -0.33 24.96 -2.47
CA GLN A 97 1.03 25.36 -2.07
C GLN A 97 1.29 26.85 -2.29
N ILE A 98 0.78 27.42 -3.39
CA ILE A 98 0.88 28.87 -3.65
C ILE A 98 0.09 29.63 -2.59
N THR A 99 -1.17 29.26 -2.33
CA THR A 99 -2.02 29.93 -1.32
C THR A 99 -1.41 29.88 0.08
N ASN A 100 -0.78 28.77 0.47
CA ASN A 100 -0.14 28.63 1.79
C ASN A 100 1.20 29.39 1.92
N SER A 101 1.75 29.91 0.82
CA SER A 101 3.04 30.63 0.79
C SER A 101 2.88 32.16 0.73
N ILE A 102 1.64 32.66 0.67
CA ILE A 102 1.26 34.09 0.66
C ILE A 102 0.69 34.43 2.04
#